data_AF-A0A5C9C4D9-F1
#
_entry.id   AF-A0A5C9C4D9-F1
#
_cell.length_a   1.000
_cell.length_b   1.000
_cell.length_c   1.000
_cell.angle_alpha   90.00
_cell.angle_beta   90.00
_cell.angle_gamma   90.00
#
_symmetry.space_group_name_H-M   'P 1'
#
loop_
_entity.id
_entity.type
_entity.pdbx_description
1 polymer ?
#
loop_
_entity_poly.entity_id
_entity_poly.type
_entity_poly.pdbx_seq_one_letter_code
_entity_poly.pdbx_strand_id
1 'polypeptide(L)'
;MLVRQQGSALVVHTPAKLNLFLEILGKRPDGFHELETLMVTVGHYDTLRFTEDDSSASPVRSASAVSAAGLPSDIHLSCCWAGSPEFSPGPIPTGSDNLVVRAAELLREVTGTRRGVSIELTKRLCRDVVCLEPVVEVGFA
;
A
#
# COMPACT_ATOMS: atom_id res chain seq x y z
N MET A 1 4.39 -1.29 -12.89
CA MET A 1 4.11 -2.39 -11.94
C MET A 1 4.81 -3.62 -12.47
N LEU A 2 5.53 -4.36 -11.63
CA LEU A 2 6.14 -5.63 -12.01
C LEU A 2 5.43 -6.75 -11.24
N VAL A 3 4.93 -7.75 -11.94
CA VAL A 3 4.19 -8.88 -11.37
C VAL A 3 4.96 -10.16 -11.64
N ARG A 4 5.14 -10.99 -10.62
CA ARG A 4 5.89 -12.24 -10.73
C ARG A 4 5.24 -13.33 -9.89
N GLN A 5 5.00 -14.50 -10.49
CA GLN A 5 4.66 -15.71 -9.76
C GLN A 5 5.91 -16.27 -9.06
N GLN A 6 5.79 -16.61 -7.77
CA GLN A 6 6.83 -17.26 -6.97
C GLN A 6 6.21 -18.43 -6.19
N GLY A 7 6.28 -19.64 -6.76
CA GLY A 7 5.59 -20.81 -6.21
C GLY A 7 4.08 -20.60 -6.22
N SER A 8 3.43 -20.80 -5.08
CA SER A 8 2.00 -20.54 -4.87
C SER A 8 1.64 -19.06 -4.67
N ALA A 9 2.63 -18.17 -4.60
CA ALA A 9 2.41 -16.76 -4.32
C ALA A 9 2.54 -15.88 -5.57
N LEU A 10 1.76 -14.80 -5.61
CA LEU A 10 1.92 -13.70 -6.54
C LEU A 10 2.65 -12.55 -5.85
N VAL A 11 3.75 -12.08 -6.42
CA VAL A 11 4.53 -10.95 -5.90
C VAL A 11 4.43 -9.77 -6.86
N VAL A 12 4.11 -8.61 -6.32
CA VAL A 12 3.92 -7.37 -7.05
C VAL A 12 4.83 -6.29 -6.49
N HIS A 13 5.61 -5.66 -7.36
CA HIS A 13 6.30 -4.41 -7.02
C HIS A 13 5.44 -3.22 -7.46
N THR A 14 5.11 -2.37 -6.49
CA THR A 14 4.27 -1.19 -6.67
C THR A 14 5.16 0.07 -6.61
N PRO A 15 5.56 0.63 -7.77
CA PRO A 15 6.48 1.75 -7.81
C PRO A 15 5.85 3.03 -7.24
N ALA A 16 6.69 3.86 -6.62
CA ALA A 16 6.34 5.22 -6.28
C ALA A 16 6.17 6.07 -7.54
N LYS A 17 5.42 7.16 -7.38
CA LYS A 17 5.23 8.18 -8.41
C LYS A 17 5.77 9.51 -7.93
N LEU A 18 6.30 10.30 -8.86
CA LEU A 18 6.60 11.72 -8.70
C LEU A 18 5.70 12.53 -9.62
N ASN A 19 5.23 13.68 -9.15
CA ASN A 19 4.62 14.69 -10.01
C ASN A 19 5.76 15.64 -10.42
N LEU A 20 6.20 15.60 -11.69
CA LEU A 20 7.18 16.55 -12.22
C LEU A 20 6.55 17.92 -12.51
N PHE A 21 5.23 17.91 -12.71
CA PHE A 21 4.40 19.09 -12.86
C PHE A 21 3.08 18.85 -12.13
N LEU A 22 2.55 19.88 -11.48
CA LEU A 22 1.24 19.87 -10.83
C LEU A 22 0.67 21.29 -10.90
N GLU A 23 -0.47 21.44 -11.57
CA GLU A 23 -1.26 22.65 -11.59
C GLU A 23 -2.68 22.36 -11.07
N ILE A 24 -3.19 23.28 -10.25
CA ILE A 24 -4.57 23.22 -9.75
C ILE A 24 -5.41 24.16 -10.61
N LEU A 25 -6.28 23.60 -11.45
CA LEU A 25 -7.09 24.34 -12.41
C LEU A 25 -8.32 24.99 -11.76
N GLY A 26 -8.83 24.39 -10.68
CA GLY A 26 -9.99 24.92 -9.96
C GLY A 26 -10.58 23.94 -8.95
N LYS A 27 -11.55 24.42 -8.17
CA LYS A 27 -12.30 23.60 -7.21
C LYS A 27 -13.57 23.06 -7.86
N ARG A 28 -13.82 21.76 -7.69
CA ARG A 28 -14.98 21.04 -8.22
C ARG A 28 -16.17 21.04 -7.23
N PRO A 29 -17.41 20.83 -7.69
CA PRO A 29 -18.59 20.78 -6.83
C PRO A 29 -18.60 19.62 -5.83
N ASP A 30 -17.86 18.54 -6.08
CA ASP A 30 -17.74 17.36 -5.20
C ASP A 30 -16.72 17.55 -4.07
N GLY A 31 -16.13 18.75 -3.96
CA GLY A 31 -15.17 19.09 -2.91
C GLY A 31 -13.72 18.80 -3.26
N PHE A 32 -13.44 18.22 -4.44
CA PHE A 32 -12.07 17.99 -4.93
C PHE A 32 -11.56 19.15 -5.80
N HIS A 33 -10.31 19.08 -6.24
CA HIS A 33 -9.72 20.01 -7.20
C HIS A 33 -9.52 19.32 -8.56
N GLU A 34 -9.71 20.09 -9.62
CA GLU A 34 -9.27 19.71 -10.96
C GLU A 34 -7.76 19.96 -11.07
N LEU A 35 -7.03 18.95 -11.54
CA LEU A 35 -5.57 18.94 -11.55
C LEU A 35 -5.06 18.64 -12.96
N GLU A 36 -4.04 19.38 -13.39
CA GLU A 36 -3.18 19.00 -14.50
C GLU A 36 -1.82 18.57 -13.96
N THR A 37 -1.28 17.45 -14.44
CA THR A 37 -0.05 16.90 -13.85
C THR A 37 0.71 16.01 -14.82
N LEU A 38 2.04 16.11 -14.78
CA LEU A 38 2.95 15.16 -15.43
C LEU A 38 3.50 14.22 -14.35
N MET A 39 3.08 12.96 -14.39
CA MET A 39 3.54 11.94 -13.44
C MET A 39 4.55 11.00 -14.06
N VAL A 40 5.58 10.64 -13.30
CA VAL A 40 6.54 9.59 -13.66
C VAL A 40 6.69 8.61 -12.52
N THR A 41 6.93 7.33 -12.84
CA THR A 41 7.28 6.31 -11.84
C THR A 41 8.78 6.34 -11.58
N VAL A 42 9.19 6.07 -10.34
CA VAL A 42 10.60 5.91 -9.98
C VAL A 42 10.91 4.47 -9.56
N GLY A 43 12.20 4.11 -9.54
CA GLY A 43 12.68 2.77 -9.17
C GLY A 43 12.54 2.40 -7.69
N HIS A 44 11.83 3.19 -6.88
CA HIS A 44 11.53 2.92 -5.48
C HIS A 44 10.13 2.31 -5.36
N TYR A 45 9.95 1.25 -4.57
CA TYR A 45 8.70 0.48 -4.56
C TYR A 45 8.36 -0.12 -3.18
N ASP A 46 7.06 -0.19 -2.90
CA ASP A 46 6.54 -1.17 -1.95
C ASP A 46 6.41 -2.55 -2.63
N THR A 47 6.30 -3.60 -1.82
CA THR A 47 6.07 -4.96 -2.30
C THR A 47 4.80 -5.52 -1.69
N LEU A 48 3.91 -6.04 -2.54
CA LEU A 48 2.76 -6.83 -2.11
C LEU A 48 3.00 -8.29 -2.49
N ARG A 49 2.80 -9.19 -1.53
CA ARG A 49 2.81 -10.64 -1.76
C ARG A 49 1.42 -11.17 -1.43
N PHE A 50 0.86 -11.92 -2.36
CA PHE A 50 -0.46 -12.52 -2.23
C PHE A 50 -0.30 -14.03 -2.22
N THR A 51 -0.84 -14.68 -1.20
CA THR A 51 -1.01 -16.13 -1.15
C THR A 51 -2.49 -16.41 -0.96
N GLU A 52 -3.02 -17.34 -1.74
CA GLU A 52 -4.34 -17.86 -1.46
C GLU A 52 -4.39 -18.41 -0.03
N ASP A 53 -5.48 -18.10 0.65
CA ASP A 53 -5.76 -18.60 1.98
C ASP A 53 -6.93 -19.59 1.89
N ASP A 54 -6.60 -20.88 1.92
CA ASP A 54 -7.55 -21.99 1.98
C ASP A 54 -8.00 -22.26 3.42
N SER A 55 -8.30 -21.22 4.20
CA SER A 55 -8.81 -21.35 5.58
C SER A 55 -10.27 -21.88 5.64
N SER A 56 -10.52 -22.95 4.89
CA SER A 56 -11.18 -24.15 5.39
C SER A 56 -10.23 -25.06 6.23
N ALA A 57 -8.93 -24.74 6.33
CA ALA A 57 -7.94 -25.49 7.12
C ALA A 57 -7.25 -24.65 8.24
N SER A 58 -7.89 -24.59 9.42
CA SER A 58 -7.38 -24.31 10.79
C SER A 58 -6.48 -23.07 11.08
N PRO A 59 -6.77 -22.25 12.12
CA PRO A 59 -6.01 -21.03 12.39
C PRO A 59 -4.72 -21.30 13.20
N VAL A 60 -3.56 -21.04 12.60
CA VAL A 60 -2.32 -20.82 13.37
C VAL A 60 -2.35 -19.39 13.91
N ARG A 61 -2.69 -19.26 15.20
CA ARG A 61 -2.64 -18.00 15.94
C ARG A 61 -1.19 -17.69 16.33
N SER A 62 -0.53 -16.76 15.63
CA SER A 62 0.61 -16.03 16.19
C SER A 62 0.14 -14.76 16.88
N ALA A 63 0.54 -14.59 18.14
CA ALA A 63 0.11 -13.53 19.02
C ALA A 63 0.62 -12.14 18.58
N SER A 64 -0.32 -11.28 18.20
CA SER A 64 -0.43 -9.84 18.53
C SER A 64 -1.22 -9.14 17.42
N ALA A 65 -2.50 -9.46 17.31
CA ALA A 65 -3.46 -8.70 16.54
C ALA A 65 -4.79 -8.74 17.31
N VAL A 66 -5.20 -7.59 17.85
CA VAL A 66 -6.53 -7.42 18.43
C VAL A 66 -7.51 -7.30 17.26
N SER A 67 -8.25 -8.38 16.99
CA SER A 67 -9.32 -8.36 16.00
C SER A 67 -10.53 -7.62 16.57
N ALA A 68 -10.88 -6.49 15.97
CA ALA A 68 -12.19 -5.87 16.16
C ALA A 68 -13.28 -6.79 15.59
N ALA A 69 -14.43 -6.82 16.26
CA ALA A 69 -15.55 -7.71 15.98
C ALA A 69 -16.19 -7.42 14.61
N GLY A 70 -16.26 -8.47 13.78
CA GLY A 70 -16.91 -8.58 12.48
C GLY A 70 -16.62 -9.98 11.95
N LEU A 71 -17.50 -10.61 11.15
CA LEU A 71 -17.24 -11.93 10.57
C LEU A 71 -15.81 -11.99 9.99
N PRO A 72 -15.04 -13.08 10.17
CA PRO A 72 -13.66 -13.10 9.70
C PRO A 72 -13.69 -12.95 8.18
N SER A 73 -13.25 -11.80 7.70
CA SER A 73 -12.93 -11.63 6.29
C SER A 73 -11.79 -12.59 6.00
N ASP A 74 -12.02 -13.50 5.06
CA ASP A 74 -11.01 -14.35 4.42
C ASP A 74 -9.94 -13.55 3.65
N ILE A 75 -9.96 -12.22 3.78
CA ILE A 75 -8.95 -11.28 3.32
C ILE A 75 -8.17 -10.83 4.55
N HIS A 76 -6.90 -11.21 4.61
CA HIS A 76 -5.99 -10.84 5.69
C HIS A 76 -4.85 -10.00 5.16
N LEU A 77 -4.65 -8.81 5.72
CA LEU A 77 -3.50 -7.96 5.44
C LEU A 77 -2.54 -7.98 6.63
N SER A 78 -1.28 -8.26 6.36
CA SER A 78 -0.17 -7.98 7.27
C SER A 78 0.74 -6.94 6.64
N CYS A 79 1.41 -6.16 7.48
CA CYS A 79 2.30 -5.12 7.00
C CYS A 79 3.58 -5.06 7.83
N CYS A 80 4.71 -4.85 7.14
CA CYS A 80 5.99 -4.53 7.75
C CYS A 80 6.57 -3.26 7.13
N TRP A 81 7.12 -2.39 7.97
CA TRP A 81 7.96 -1.27 7.54
C TRP A 81 9.38 -1.79 7.30
N ALA A 82 9.92 -1.50 6.12
CA ALA A 82 11.27 -1.89 5.70
C ALA A 82 12.08 -0.72 5.13
N GLY A 83 11.62 0.52 5.36
CA GLY A 83 12.43 1.73 5.12
C GLY A 83 13.27 2.09 6.34
N SER A 84 13.94 3.25 6.31
CA SER A 84 14.73 3.70 7.46
C SER A 84 13.84 3.90 8.69
N PRO A 85 14.28 3.52 9.89
CA PRO A 85 13.49 3.67 11.11
C PRO A 85 13.08 5.11 11.40
N GLU A 86 13.92 6.11 11.09
CA GLU A 86 13.63 7.53 11.33
C GLU A 86 12.45 8.07 10.51
N PHE A 87 12.09 7.40 9.41
CA PHE A 87 10.96 7.78 8.55
C PHE A 87 9.79 6.80 8.65
N SER A 88 9.78 5.94 9.68
CA SER A 88 8.67 5.03 9.91
C SER A 88 7.38 5.82 10.14
N PRO A 89 6.29 5.55 9.39
CA PRO A 89 5.02 6.24 9.56
C PRO A 89 4.26 5.78 10.83
N GLY A 90 4.92 5.03 11.73
CA GLY A 90 4.28 4.34 12.83
C GLY A 90 3.49 3.11 12.36
N PRO A 91 2.52 2.63 13.17
CA PRO A 91 1.70 1.48 12.81
C PRO A 91 0.93 1.72 11.51
N ILE A 92 1.07 0.80 10.55
CA ILE A 92 0.32 0.84 9.29
C ILE A 92 -0.99 0.07 9.51
N PRO A 93 -2.17 0.69 9.28
CA PRO A 93 -3.42 -0.01 9.46
C PRO A 93 -3.55 -1.23 8.57
N THR A 94 -4.15 -2.28 9.08
CA THR A 94 -4.35 -3.55 8.34
C THR A 94 -5.82 -3.94 8.20
N GLY A 95 -6.74 -3.08 8.66
CA GLY A 95 -8.18 -3.29 8.56
C GLY A 95 -8.78 -2.70 7.29
N SER A 96 -10.10 -2.51 7.31
CA SER A 96 -10.89 -1.96 6.20
C SER A 96 -10.60 -0.49 5.89
N ASP A 97 -9.84 0.20 6.73
CA ASP A 97 -9.30 1.54 6.48
C ASP A 97 -8.07 1.54 5.56
N ASN A 98 -7.44 0.37 5.34
CA ASN A 98 -6.36 0.22 4.38
C ASN A 98 -6.88 0.04 2.94
N LEU A 99 -6.35 0.84 2.01
CA LEU A 99 -6.72 0.78 0.60
C LEU A 99 -6.44 -0.59 -0.05
N VAL A 100 -5.46 -1.35 0.43
CA VAL A 100 -5.19 -2.71 -0.06
C VAL A 100 -6.34 -3.65 0.30
N VAL A 101 -6.86 -3.56 1.52
CA VAL A 101 -8.03 -4.36 1.96
C VAL A 101 -9.25 -3.98 1.15
N ARG A 102 -9.54 -2.67 1.03
CA ARG A 102 -10.68 -2.18 0.22
C ARG A 102 -10.58 -2.58 -1.24
N ALA A 103 -9.38 -2.59 -1.82
CA ALA A 103 -9.16 -3.02 -3.19
C ALA A 103 -9.41 -4.53 -3.36
N ALA A 104 -8.99 -5.36 -2.39
CA ALA A 104 -9.26 -6.79 -2.40
C ALA A 104 -10.76 -7.09 -2.23
N GLU A 105 -11.45 -6.37 -1.35
CA GLU A 105 -12.91 -6.47 -1.17
C GLU A 105 -13.67 -6.09 -2.43
N LEU A 106 -13.30 -4.98 -3.08
CA LEU A 106 -13.92 -4.54 -4.34
C LEU A 106 -13.65 -5.54 -5.46
N LEU A 107 -12.43 -6.08 -5.55
CA LEU A 107 -12.11 -7.12 -6.53
C LEU A 107 -12.98 -8.37 -6.31
N ARG A 108 -13.19 -8.75 -5.04
CA ARG A 108 -14.07 -9.87 -4.68
C ARG A 108 -15.51 -9.62 -5.11
N GLU A 109 -16.04 -8.42 -4.84
CA GLU A 109 -17.38 -8.01 -5.25
C GLU A 109 -17.56 -8.05 -6.78
N VAL A 110 -16.61 -7.46 -7.52
CA VAL A 110 -16.66 -7.37 -8.98
C VAL A 110 -16.51 -8.73 -9.66
N THR A 111 -15.70 -9.64 -9.10
CA THR A 111 -15.42 -10.95 -9.70
C THR A 111 -16.33 -12.08 -9.20
N GLY A 112 -16.98 -11.90 -8.05
CA GLY A 112 -17.76 -12.94 -7.38
C GLY A 112 -16.94 -14.08 -6.78
N THR A 113 -15.61 -13.95 -6.71
CA THR A 113 -14.76 -14.99 -6.08
C THR A 113 -15.08 -15.15 -4.59
N ARG A 114 -14.88 -16.36 -4.07
CA ARG A 114 -15.07 -16.70 -2.65
C ARG A 114 -13.80 -17.27 -2.00
N ARG A 115 -12.68 -17.14 -2.69
CA ARG A 115 -11.39 -17.64 -2.23
C ARG A 115 -10.77 -16.60 -1.30
N GLY A 116 -10.21 -17.07 -0.19
CA GLY A 116 -9.47 -16.23 0.73
C GLY A 116 -8.10 -15.81 0.18
N VAL A 117 -7.54 -14.76 0.76
CA VAL A 117 -6.20 -14.27 0.44
C VAL A 117 -5.53 -13.70 1.68
N SER A 118 -4.29 -14.15 1.89
CA SER A 118 -3.34 -13.47 2.77
C SER A 118 -2.46 -12.56 1.92
N ILE A 119 -2.36 -11.31 2.36
CA ILE A 119 -1.65 -10.23 1.70
C ILE A 119 -0.58 -9.73 2.66
N GLU A 120 0.67 -9.73 2.21
CA GLU A 120 1.80 -9.17 2.95
C GLU A 120 2.27 -7.89 2.24
N LEU A 121 2.19 -6.75 2.93
CA LEU A 121 2.71 -5.47 2.45
C LEU A 121 4.05 -5.16 3.11
N THR A 122 5.11 -5.19 2.32
CA THR A 122 6.40 -4.60 2.70
C THR A 122 6.45 -3.15 2.25
N LYS A 123 6.29 -2.23 3.22
CA LYS A 123 6.26 -0.79 2.99
C LYS A 123 7.67 -0.20 3.08
N ARG A 124 8.08 0.54 2.05
CA ARG A 124 9.35 1.28 1.96
C ARG A 124 9.15 2.74 1.54
N LEU A 125 7.99 3.08 0.99
CA LEU A 125 7.66 4.47 0.68
C LEU A 125 7.09 5.15 1.93
N CYS A 126 7.75 6.21 2.39
CA CYS A 126 7.27 6.98 3.54
C CYS A 126 5.89 7.58 3.24
N ARG A 127 5.05 7.70 4.25
CA ARG A 127 3.87 8.60 4.19
C ARG A 127 4.41 10.02 4.36
N ASP A 128 3.91 10.95 3.55
CA ASP A 128 4.20 12.40 3.67
C ASP A 128 5.69 12.75 3.46
N VAL A 129 6.10 12.87 2.18
CA VAL A 129 7.41 13.41 1.82
C VAL A 129 7.47 14.89 2.20
N VAL A 130 7.96 15.18 3.40
CA VAL A 130 8.76 16.37 3.67
C VAL A 130 10.19 15.89 3.87
N CYS A 131 10.92 15.73 2.76
CA CYS A 131 12.37 15.65 2.82
C CYS A 131 12.88 17.08 3.06
N LEU A 132 13.11 17.45 4.32
CA LEU A 132 14.01 18.55 4.63
C LEU A 132 15.43 18.06 4.33
N GLU A 133 15.97 18.44 3.17
CA GLU A 133 17.42 18.40 2.93
C GLU A 133 18.09 19.35 3.96
N PRO A 134 19.23 19.01 4.58
CA PRO A 134 20.10 20.05 5.11
C PRO A 134 20.58 20.90 3.93
N VAL A 135 20.36 22.21 4.02
CA VAL A 135 20.84 23.21 3.07
C VAL A 135 22.32 22.96 2.76
N VAL A 136 22.63 22.45 1.57
CA VAL A 136 23.98 22.54 1.03
C VAL A 136 24.06 23.91 0.36
N GLU A 137 24.64 24.89 1.06
CA GLU A 137 25.05 26.14 0.43
C GLU A 137 26.08 25.82 -0.65
N VAL A 138 25.66 25.86 -1.91
CA VAL A 138 26.59 25.88 -3.03
C VAL A 138 27.11 27.31 -3.13
N GLY A 139 28.23 27.58 -2.46
CA GLY A 139 29.01 28.78 -2.67
C GLY A 139 29.52 28.79 -4.11
N PHE A 140 29.07 29.77 -4.90
CA PHE A 140 29.72 30.11 -6.15
C PHE A 140 31.05 30.82 -5.83
N ALA A 141 32.15 30.24 -6.30
CA ALA A 141 33.44 30.90 -6.47
C ALA A 141 33.81 30.84 -7.96
#